data_AF-A0A4S8W4W1-F1
#
_entry.id   AF-A0A4S8W4W1-F1
#
_cell.length_a   1.000
_cell.length_b   1.000
_cell.length_c   1.000
_cell.angle_alpha   90.00
_cell.angle_beta   90.00
_cell.angle_gamma   90.00
#
_symmetry.space_group_name_H-M   'P 1'
#
loop_
_entity.id
_entity.type
_entity.pdbx_description
1 polymer ?
#
loop_
_entity_poly.entity_id
_entity_poly.type
_entity_poly.pdbx_seq_one_letter_code
_entity_poly.pdbx_strand_id
1 'polypeptide(L)'
;MNSLSKSLPRIPASRRSFTTSIRRLAQEPAPVDPQAAKETKVSANYSNPQIRKPRRGPYADSPLPVFPLLAIFFTGSFLFYQLSKSRQGQGKSHYRQEAATRQRVQLQPPLRTLTMAPANLPTIPAMNRDKPLFPTGVADGEATVIFVLGGPGAGKGTQCSNIVRDYKFKHLSAGDLLREEQDRQGSDFGDLIKEYIRDGKIVPMEVTIQLLENAMQATIKNEGINKFLIDGFPRKMDQAVQFEKSVCKSVFTLFFECPEHVMEERLINRGKTSGRADDNEESIRKRFRTFVETSMPVVEYFDKDGRVVKVQAVQTPDEVYEHVKVGFTQRGIKLV
;
A
#
# COMPACT_ATOMS: atom_id res chain seq x y z
N MET A 1 -66.76 -54.08 19.13
CA MET A 1 -65.48 -53.50 19.60
C MET A 1 -65.71 -52.01 19.82
N ASN A 2 -65.48 -51.59 21.06
CA ASN A 2 -65.54 -50.23 21.66
C ASN A 2 -64.97 -49.11 20.76
N SER A 3 -65.23 -47.81 20.92
CA SER A 3 -66.20 -46.94 21.64
C SER A 3 -65.68 -45.51 21.42
N LEU A 4 -66.55 -44.51 21.65
CA LEU A 4 -66.24 -43.13 22.06
C LEU A 4 -65.92 -42.07 20.99
N SER A 5 -66.99 -41.32 20.69
CA SER A 5 -67.00 -39.87 20.56
C SER A 5 -66.32 -39.17 21.74
N LYS A 6 -65.49 -38.15 21.49
CA LYS A 6 -65.47 -36.88 22.26
C LYS A 6 -64.60 -35.82 21.57
N SER A 7 -65.22 -34.65 21.44
CA SER A 7 -64.71 -33.35 21.02
C SER A 7 -63.59 -32.79 21.88
N LEU A 8 -62.63 -32.09 21.27
CA LEU A 8 -61.70 -31.16 21.93
C LEU A 8 -61.62 -29.82 21.15
N PRO A 9 -61.24 -28.71 21.81
CA PRO A 9 -61.90 -27.41 21.60
C PRO A 9 -61.13 -26.42 20.71
N ARG A 10 -61.88 -25.49 20.11
CA ARG A 10 -61.38 -24.27 19.44
C ARG A 10 -60.92 -23.26 20.49
N ILE A 11 -59.66 -22.81 20.38
CA ILE A 11 -59.13 -21.67 21.13
C ILE A 11 -59.28 -20.40 20.28
N PRO A 12 -59.77 -19.27 20.83
CA PRO A 12 -60.07 -18.07 20.06
C PRO A 12 -58.84 -17.17 19.87
N ALA A 13 -58.58 -16.76 18.64
CA ALA A 13 -57.69 -15.63 18.35
C ALA A 13 -58.45 -14.32 18.65
N SER A 14 -58.19 -13.73 19.83
CA SER A 14 -58.78 -12.44 20.20
C SER A 14 -58.14 -11.33 19.36
N ARG A 15 -58.96 -10.67 18.53
CA ARG A 15 -58.72 -9.32 18.04
C ARG A 15 -58.86 -8.35 19.21
N ARG A 16 -57.87 -7.49 19.42
CA ARG A 16 -58.08 -6.13 19.94
C ARG A 16 -57.31 -5.15 19.08
N SER A 17 -58.06 -4.43 18.26
CA SER A 17 -57.70 -3.13 17.70
C SER A 17 -57.93 -2.10 18.80
N PHE A 18 -56.94 -1.25 19.08
CA PHE A 18 -57.20 0.11 19.56
C PHE A 18 -56.26 1.07 18.83
N THR A 19 -56.87 1.81 17.91
CA THR A 19 -56.42 3.08 17.36
C THR A 19 -56.34 4.14 18.47
N THR A 20 -55.23 4.87 18.61
CA THR A 20 -55.30 6.29 19.00
C THR A 20 -54.09 7.04 18.43
N SER A 21 -54.41 7.98 17.53
CA SER A 21 -53.52 8.99 16.97
C SER A 21 -53.15 10.03 18.03
N ILE A 22 -51.87 10.39 18.22
CA ILE A 22 -51.44 11.75 18.63
C ILE A 22 -50.07 12.09 18.02
N ARG A 23 -50.09 13.12 17.15
CA ARG A 23 -48.99 13.99 16.73
C ARG A 23 -48.28 14.64 17.93
N ARG A 24 -46.94 14.62 17.98
CA ARG A 24 -46.09 15.66 18.61
C ARG A 24 -44.68 15.49 18.07
N LEU A 25 -44.33 16.28 17.04
CA LEU A 25 -43.64 17.57 17.11
C LEU A 25 -42.12 17.38 17.13
N ALA A 26 -41.55 17.50 15.94
CA ALA A 26 -40.16 17.91 15.74
C ALA A 26 -39.92 19.20 16.54
N GLN A 27 -38.91 19.18 17.39
CA GLN A 27 -38.34 20.40 17.95
C GLN A 27 -37.28 20.87 16.97
N GLU A 28 -37.56 21.97 16.27
CA GLU A 28 -36.54 22.79 15.64
C GLU A 28 -35.61 23.34 16.73
N PRO A 29 -34.28 23.40 16.50
CA PRO A 29 -33.38 24.06 17.44
C PRO A 29 -33.67 25.56 17.47
N ALA A 30 -33.70 26.12 18.69
CA ALA A 30 -34.00 27.51 18.97
C ALA A 30 -33.04 28.49 18.23
N PRO A 31 -33.51 29.69 17.85
CA PRO A 31 -32.69 30.68 17.16
C PRO A 31 -31.61 31.25 18.09
N VAL A 32 -30.39 31.39 17.55
CA VAL A 32 -29.25 32.02 18.22
C VAL A 32 -29.46 33.53 18.26
N ASP A 33 -29.49 34.11 19.47
CA ASP A 33 -29.57 35.55 19.72
C ASP A 33 -28.29 36.27 19.23
N PRO A 34 -28.37 37.25 18.31
CA PRO A 34 -27.20 37.93 17.75
C PRO A 34 -26.53 38.97 18.67
N GLN A 35 -26.92 39.15 19.94
CA GLN A 35 -26.42 40.27 20.77
C GLN A 35 -25.52 39.94 21.97
N ALA A 36 -25.07 38.69 22.14
CA ALA A 36 -24.13 38.35 23.24
C ALA A 36 -22.63 38.55 22.89
N ALA A 37 -22.30 39.53 22.05
CA ALA A 37 -20.93 39.90 21.72
C ALA A 37 -20.70 41.40 21.96
N LYS A 38 -20.53 41.78 23.23
CA LYS A 38 -19.84 43.01 23.64
C LYS A 38 -19.56 43.01 25.15
N GLU A 39 -18.32 43.42 25.45
CA GLU A 39 -17.82 43.93 26.73
C GLU A 39 -17.47 42.93 27.86
N THR A 40 -16.18 42.59 27.95
CA THR A 40 -15.42 42.93 29.17
C THR A 40 -13.93 43.11 28.85
N LYS A 41 -13.43 44.34 28.94
CA LYS A 41 -12.00 44.68 29.14
C LYS A 41 -11.79 44.79 30.65
N VAL A 42 -10.83 44.05 31.23
CA VAL A 42 -9.95 44.56 32.31
C VAL A 42 -8.58 43.87 32.22
N SER A 43 -7.58 44.71 32.40
CA SER A 43 -6.12 44.61 32.38
C SER A 43 -5.44 43.60 33.31
N ALA A 44 -4.26 43.11 32.89
CA ALA A 44 -3.12 42.93 33.78
C ALA A 44 -1.78 43.07 33.01
N ASN A 45 -0.99 44.06 33.43
CA ASN A 45 0.40 44.32 33.04
C ASN A 45 1.31 43.20 33.55
N TYR A 46 2.31 42.77 32.76
CA TYR A 46 3.62 42.40 33.31
C TYR A 46 4.74 42.70 32.31
N SER A 47 5.78 43.30 32.87
CA SER A 47 6.89 44.01 32.24
C SER A 47 7.96 43.06 31.69
N ASN A 48 8.49 43.40 30.51
CA ASN A 48 9.77 42.92 29.98
C ASN A 48 10.93 43.45 30.84
N PRO A 49 12.06 42.72 30.99
CA PRO A 49 13.21 43.16 30.20
C PRO A 49 14.19 42.04 29.72
N GLN A 50 14.83 42.35 28.60
CA GLN A 50 16.11 41.83 28.05
C GLN A 50 16.14 40.57 27.15
N ILE A 51 15.86 40.82 25.87
CA ILE A 51 16.75 40.59 24.70
C ILE A 51 17.85 39.51 24.83
N ARG A 52 17.72 38.40 24.07
CA ARG A 52 18.83 37.81 23.29
C ARG A 52 18.31 37.22 21.97
N LYS A 53 18.69 37.84 20.85
CA LYS A 53 18.54 37.31 19.48
C LYS A 53 19.46 36.09 19.27
N PRO A 54 19.06 35.06 18.51
CA PRO A 54 20.00 34.01 18.12
C PRO A 54 21.06 34.56 17.15
N ARG A 55 22.33 34.28 17.47
CA ARG A 55 23.53 34.65 16.71
C ARG A 55 23.55 33.95 15.36
N ARG A 56 23.81 34.72 14.30
CA ARG A 56 24.24 34.22 12.99
C ARG A 56 25.68 33.68 13.12
N GLY A 57 25.92 32.47 12.63
CA GLY A 57 27.25 31.89 12.47
C GLY A 57 27.99 32.49 11.26
N PRO A 58 29.32 32.35 11.18
CA PRO A 58 30.18 33.17 10.32
C PRO A 58 30.35 32.52 8.95
N TYR A 59 29.82 33.16 7.90
CA TYR A 59 30.34 33.06 6.54
C TYR A 59 29.84 34.27 5.74
N ALA A 60 30.55 35.38 5.89
CA ALA A 60 30.76 36.42 4.88
C ALA A 60 32.29 36.42 4.73
N ASP A 61 32.92 36.25 3.56
CA ASP A 61 32.78 37.03 2.34
C ASP A 61 33.19 36.20 1.12
N SER A 62 32.53 36.40 -0.02
CA SER A 62 33.17 36.18 -1.32
C SER A 62 32.61 37.21 -2.32
N PRO A 63 33.46 38.02 -2.97
CA PRO A 63 33.02 38.95 -4.00
C PRO A 63 32.98 38.20 -5.34
N LEU A 64 31.97 38.44 -6.17
CA LEU A 64 32.05 38.64 -7.63
C LEU A 64 30.63 38.81 -8.22
N PRO A 65 30.46 39.57 -9.31
CA PRO A 65 29.31 40.47 -9.50
C PRO A 65 28.11 39.85 -10.23
N VAL A 66 26.92 40.38 -9.91
CA VAL A 66 25.66 40.16 -10.63
C VAL A 66 25.59 41.14 -11.80
N PHE A 67 25.58 40.65 -13.05
CA PHE A 67 25.23 41.44 -14.23
C PHE A 67 23.80 41.11 -14.70
N PRO A 68 22.95 42.11 -14.97
CA PRO A 68 21.67 41.89 -15.64
C PRO A 68 21.88 41.98 -17.17
N LEU A 69 21.31 41.06 -17.96
CA LEU A 69 20.73 41.37 -19.28
C LEU A 69 20.15 40.14 -19.99
N LEU A 70 18.98 40.40 -20.60
CA LEU A 70 18.32 39.63 -21.65
C LEU A 70 19.22 39.35 -22.88
N ALA A 71 18.79 38.35 -23.67
CA ALA A 71 19.38 37.78 -24.90
C ALA A 71 20.45 36.72 -24.60
N ILE A 72 20.25 35.44 -24.88
CA ILE A 72 20.26 34.83 -26.22
C ILE A 72 19.39 33.56 -26.20
N PHE A 73 18.24 33.60 -26.88
CA PHE A 73 17.71 32.42 -27.58
C PHE A 73 18.57 32.22 -28.84
N PHE A 74 18.82 30.97 -29.27
CA PHE A 74 19.39 30.54 -30.57
C PHE A 74 20.85 30.00 -30.69
N THR A 75 21.44 29.34 -29.69
CA THR A 75 22.71 28.60 -29.93
C THR A 75 22.73 27.11 -29.55
N GLY A 76 21.69 26.59 -28.90
CA GLY A 76 21.63 25.16 -28.53
C GLY A 76 21.24 24.19 -29.66
N SER A 77 20.60 24.69 -30.74
CA SER A 77 20.02 23.82 -31.78
C SER A 77 21.00 23.50 -32.93
N PHE A 78 21.98 24.38 -33.21
CA PHE A 78 22.90 24.20 -34.34
C PHE A 78 24.03 23.19 -34.05
N LEU A 79 24.55 23.17 -32.83
CA LEU A 79 25.60 22.22 -32.43
C LEU A 79 25.05 20.77 -32.32
N PHE A 80 23.79 20.63 -31.87
CA PHE A 80 23.07 19.35 -31.84
C PHE A 80 22.69 18.87 -33.25
N TYR A 81 22.30 19.78 -34.15
CA TYR A 81 22.00 19.47 -35.56
C TYR A 81 23.25 19.01 -36.34
N GLN A 82 24.43 19.61 -36.10
CA GLN A 82 25.67 19.13 -36.72
C GLN A 82 26.12 17.76 -36.18
N LEU A 83 25.94 17.49 -34.87
CA LEU A 83 26.23 16.18 -34.29
C LEU A 83 25.27 15.08 -34.76
N SER A 84 24.01 15.44 -35.06
CA SER A 84 23.00 14.52 -35.61
C SER A 84 23.25 14.15 -37.07
N LYS A 85 23.74 15.08 -37.91
CA LYS A 85 24.04 14.82 -39.33
C LYS A 85 25.33 14.04 -39.60
N SER A 86 26.28 14.01 -38.67
CA SER A 86 27.53 13.22 -38.83
C SER A 86 27.39 11.73 -38.51
N ARG A 87 26.19 11.23 -38.15
CA ARG A 87 25.94 9.80 -37.88
C ARG A 87 24.91 9.13 -38.80
N GLN A 88 24.30 9.87 -39.72
CA GLN A 88 23.47 9.30 -40.79
C GLN A 88 24.21 9.37 -42.13
N GLY A 89 25.10 8.42 -42.38
CA GLY A 89 25.84 8.44 -43.65
C GLY A 89 26.91 7.39 -43.86
N GLN A 90 26.91 6.25 -43.16
CA GLN A 90 27.75 5.10 -43.55
C GLN A 90 27.04 3.80 -43.18
N GLY A 91 26.24 3.30 -44.11
CA GLY A 91 25.51 2.05 -43.95
C GLY A 91 24.81 1.71 -45.25
N LYS A 92 25.59 1.25 -46.25
CA LYS A 92 25.21 0.45 -47.42
C LYS A 92 26.33 0.49 -48.46
N SER A 93 27.27 -0.45 -48.37
CA SER A 93 28.10 -0.95 -49.48
C SER A 93 28.94 -2.09 -48.91
N HIS A 94 29.20 -3.13 -49.71
CA HIS A 94 29.97 -4.34 -49.38
C HIS A 94 29.21 -5.50 -48.73
N TYR A 95 28.14 -5.94 -49.41
CA TYR A 95 27.90 -7.38 -49.54
C TYR A 95 28.35 -7.78 -50.94
N ARG A 96 29.31 -8.72 -51.00
CA ARG A 96 29.82 -9.49 -52.16
C ARG A 96 31.33 -9.28 -52.39
N GLN A 97 32.04 -10.41 -52.43
CA GLN A 97 33.51 -10.58 -52.41
C GLN A 97 34.01 -10.40 -50.98
N GLU A 98 34.45 -11.42 -50.24
CA GLU A 98 35.47 -12.41 -50.57
C GLU A 98 35.16 -13.76 -49.90
N ALA A 99 34.74 -14.73 -50.70
CA ALA A 99 34.81 -16.14 -50.33
C ALA A 99 36.07 -16.71 -50.98
N ALA A 100 37.19 -16.69 -50.27
CA ALA A 100 38.32 -17.60 -50.42
C ALA A 100 39.53 -17.03 -49.67
N THR A 101 39.93 -17.66 -48.56
CA THR A 101 41.30 -18.09 -48.29
C THR A 101 41.33 -18.69 -46.88
N ARG A 102 41.53 -20.00 -46.83
CA ARG A 102 41.77 -20.76 -45.60
C ARG A 102 43.21 -20.52 -45.16
N GLN A 103 43.42 -20.06 -43.93
CA GLN A 103 44.61 -20.40 -43.15
C GLN A 103 44.20 -20.79 -41.72
N ARG A 104 44.62 -21.99 -41.33
CA ARG A 104 44.52 -22.56 -39.98
C ARG A 104 45.31 -21.69 -39.01
N VAL A 105 44.62 -21.10 -38.04
CA VAL A 105 45.21 -20.66 -36.78
C VAL A 105 44.51 -21.43 -35.66
N GLN A 106 45.31 -22.06 -34.79
CA GLN A 106 44.87 -22.88 -33.68
C GLN A 106 43.93 -22.09 -32.74
N LEU A 107 42.77 -22.66 -32.44
CA LEU A 107 41.84 -22.16 -31.44
C LEU A 107 42.46 -22.35 -30.04
N GLN A 108 42.89 -21.26 -29.40
CA GLN A 108 43.00 -21.23 -27.94
C GLN A 108 41.57 -21.28 -27.36
N PRO A 109 41.32 -22.00 -26.26
CA PRO A 109 40.02 -21.95 -25.62
C PRO A 109 39.74 -20.53 -25.10
N PRO A 110 38.49 -20.03 -25.20
CA PRO A 110 38.19 -18.67 -24.77
C PRO A 110 38.41 -18.53 -23.26
N LEU A 111 38.98 -17.38 -22.87
CA LEU A 111 39.05 -16.95 -21.48
C LEU A 111 37.68 -17.16 -20.83
N ARG A 112 37.65 -17.92 -19.73
CA ARG A 112 36.47 -18.05 -18.87
C ARG A 112 36.00 -16.66 -18.49
N THR A 113 34.90 -16.22 -19.09
CA THR A 113 34.12 -15.12 -18.56
C THR A 113 33.69 -15.56 -17.16
N LEU A 114 34.23 -14.92 -16.12
CA LEU A 114 33.69 -15.04 -14.77
C LEU A 114 32.30 -14.42 -14.80
N THR A 115 31.31 -15.20 -15.22
CA THR A 115 29.91 -14.97 -14.84
C THR A 115 29.89 -15.05 -13.32
N MET A 116 29.90 -13.88 -12.66
CA MET A 116 29.52 -13.82 -11.26
C MET A 116 28.06 -14.27 -11.20
N ALA A 117 27.84 -15.49 -10.75
CA ALA A 117 26.53 -15.98 -10.38
C ALA A 117 25.90 -15.00 -9.37
N PRO A 118 24.57 -14.78 -9.39
CA PRO A 118 23.93 -14.07 -8.30
C PRO A 118 24.30 -14.78 -6.99
N ALA A 119 24.70 -14.00 -5.99
CA ALA A 119 25.04 -14.49 -4.67
C ALA A 119 23.99 -15.52 -4.20
N ASN A 120 24.44 -16.65 -3.64
CA ASN A 120 23.60 -17.73 -3.13
C ASN A 120 22.46 -17.15 -2.27
N LEU A 121 21.25 -17.03 -2.83
CA LEU A 121 20.07 -16.84 -2.00
C LEU A 121 19.95 -18.08 -1.10
N PRO A 122 19.58 -17.94 0.19
CA PRO A 122 19.16 -19.07 0.98
C PRO A 122 18.10 -19.83 0.19
N THR A 123 18.33 -21.13 -0.04
CA THR A 123 17.41 -21.94 -0.84
C THR A 123 16.11 -22.08 -0.07
N ILE A 124 15.10 -21.28 -0.42
CA ILE A 124 13.77 -21.44 0.14
C ILE A 124 13.14 -22.61 -0.62
N PRO A 125 12.75 -23.71 0.06
CA PRO A 125 12.06 -24.79 -0.63
C PRO A 125 10.81 -24.21 -1.28
N ALA A 126 10.66 -24.44 -2.60
CA ALA A 126 9.49 -23.98 -3.33
C ALA A 126 8.23 -24.48 -2.60
N MET A 127 7.35 -23.56 -2.20
CA MET A 127 6.12 -23.88 -1.47
C MET A 127 5.11 -24.54 -2.40
N ASN A 128 5.37 -25.77 -2.83
CA ASN A 128 4.44 -26.50 -3.67
C ASN A 128 3.50 -27.31 -2.77
N ARG A 129 2.33 -26.76 -2.48
CA ARG A 129 1.23 -27.46 -1.81
C ARG A 129 0.13 -27.76 -2.82
N ASP A 130 -0.50 -28.93 -2.69
CA ASP A 130 -1.64 -29.33 -3.52
C ASP A 130 -2.95 -28.68 -3.06
N LYS A 131 -3.02 -28.24 -1.79
CA LYS A 131 -4.17 -27.56 -1.19
C LYS A 131 -3.70 -26.33 -0.39
N PRO A 132 -4.51 -25.26 -0.31
CA PRO A 132 -4.21 -24.11 0.53
C PRO A 132 -4.09 -24.51 2.01
N LEU A 133 -3.23 -23.81 2.74
CA LEU A 133 -3.02 -23.99 4.18
C LEU A 133 -4.30 -23.80 5.01
N PHE A 134 -5.17 -22.87 4.60
CA PHE A 134 -6.43 -22.59 5.27
C PHE A 134 -7.61 -22.68 4.29
N PRO A 135 -8.75 -23.28 4.71
CA PRO A 135 -9.99 -23.10 3.97
C PRO A 135 -10.38 -21.62 3.97
N THR A 136 -10.93 -21.14 2.87
CA THR A 136 -11.24 -19.71 2.67
C THR A 136 -12.71 -19.44 2.87
N GLY A 137 -13.02 -18.40 3.65
CA GLY A 137 -14.36 -17.85 3.74
C GLY A 137 -14.58 -17.04 5.01
N VAL A 138 -15.83 -16.97 5.45
CA VAL A 138 -16.26 -16.15 6.60
C VAL A 138 -16.91 -16.99 7.71
N ALA A 139 -16.96 -18.31 7.55
CA ALA A 139 -17.49 -19.24 8.55
C ALA A 139 -16.43 -19.61 9.60
N ASP A 140 -16.89 -20.22 10.69
CA ASP A 140 -16.00 -20.73 11.75
C ASP A 140 -15.06 -21.81 11.19
N GLY A 141 -13.77 -21.70 11.51
CA GLY A 141 -12.73 -22.58 11.00
C GLY A 141 -12.16 -22.20 9.62
N GLU A 142 -12.73 -21.19 8.94
CA GLU A 142 -12.16 -20.62 7.72
C GLU A 142 -11.28 -19.40 8.01
N ALA A 143 -10.33 -19.11 7.12
CA ALA A 143 -9.58 -17.86 7.15
C ALA A 143 -10.27 -16.82 6.27
N THR A 144 -10.60 -15.65 6.85
CA THR A 144 -11.07 -14.48 6.12
C THR A 144 -9.89 -13.57 5.80
N VAL A 145 -9.39 -13.61 4.56
CA VAL A 145 -8.31 -12.72 4.12
C VAL A 145 -8.83 -11.60 3.22
N ILE A 146 -8.47 -10.37 3.57
CA ILE A 146 -8.67 -9.18 2.75
C ILE A 146 -7.29 -8.60 2.42
N PHE A 147 -6.96 -8.52 1.14
CA PHE A 147 -5.77 -7.78 0.71
C PHE A 147 -6.05 -6.28 0.80
N VAL A 148 -5.13 -5.52 1.37
CA VAL A 148 -5.22 -4.06 1.45
C VAL A 148 -4.14 -3.44 0.57
N LEU A 149 -4.57 -2.93 -0.58
CA LEU A 149 -3.70 -2.41 -1.63
C LEU A 149 -3.92 -0.90 -1.85
N GLY A 150 -2.94 -0.29 -2.49
CA GLY A 150 -2.86 1.16 -2.70
C GLY A 150 -1.41 1.61 -2.72
N GLY A 151 -1.13 2.75 -3.37
CA GLY A 151 0.22 3.27 -3.49
C GLY A 151 0.89 3.59 -2.15
N PRO A 152 2.21 3.79 -2.12
CA PRO A 152 2.90 4.23 -0.91
C PRO A 152 2.32 5.58 -0.47
N GLY A 153 1.98 5.76 0.81
CA GLY A 153 1.36 7.01 1.29
C GLY A 153 -0.17 7.10 1.12
N ALA A 154 -0.83 6.11 0.53
CA ALA A 154 -2.29 6.09 0.35
C ALA A 154 -3.14 5.98 1.64
N GLY A 155 -2.52 5.86 2.83
CA GLY A 155 -3.24 5.78 4.10
C GLY A 155 -3.68 4.38 4.55
N LYS A 156 -3.21 3.32 3.88
CA LYS A 156 -3.54 1.91 4.20
C LYS A 156 -3.43 1.57 5.69
N GLY A 157 -2.25 1.77 6.30
CA GLY A 157 -2.01 1.44 7.71
C GLY A 157 -2.97 2.15 8.67
N THR A 158 -3.26 3.43 8.43
CA THR A 158 -4.24 4.20 9.21
C THR A 158 -5.62 3.57 9.14
N GLN A 159 -6.06 3.20 7.94
CA GLN A 159 -7.37 2.57 7.75
C GLN A 159 -7.40 1.13 8.31
N CYS A 160 -6.30 0.38 8.22
CA CYS A 160 -6.18 -0.92 8.86
C CYS A 160 -6.37 -0.81 10.38
N SER A 161 -5.78 0.20 11.05
CA SER A 161 -5.98 0.41 12.48
C SER A 161 -7.46 0.66 12.85
N ASN A 162 -8.19 1.43 12.03
CA ASN A 162 -9.62 1.63 12.22
C ASN A 162 -10.42 0.33 12.04
N ILE A 163 -10.09 -0.46 11.01
CA ILE A 163 -10.77 -1.74 10.75
C ILE A 163 -10.51 -2.75 11.89
N VAL A 164 -9.27 -2.84 12.38
CA VAL A 164 -8.91 -3.72 13.52
C VAL A 164 -9.79 -3.42 14.73
N ARG A 165 -9.97 -2.12 15.04
CA ARG A 165 -10.80 -1.65 16.16
C ARG A 165 -12.25 -2.14 16.06
N ASP A 166 -12.87 -2.04 14.89
CA ASP A 166 -14.33 -2.20 14.74
C ASP A 166 -14.77 -3.57 14.19
N TYR A 167 -13.87 -4.33 13.56
CA TYR A 167 -14.21 -5.58 12.87
C TYR A 167 -13.46 -6.82 13.39
N LYS A 168 -12.59 -6.65 14.38
CA LYS A 168 -11.76 -7.72 14.98
C LYS A 168 -10.90 -8.50 13.97
N PHE A 169 -10.33 -7.78 13.01
CA PHE A 169 -9.29 -8.32 12.14
C PHE A 169 -7.91 -8.22 12.81
N LYS A 170 -6.99 -9.11 12.44
CA LYS A 170 -5.55 -8.91 12.65
C LYS A 170 -4.97 -8.16 11.46
N HIS A 171 -4.25 -7.08 11.71
CA HIS A 171 -3.48 -6.39 10.67
C HIS A 171 -2.09 -7.00 10.56
N LEU A 172 -1.75 -7.49 9.36
CA LEU A 172 -0.44 -8.00 9.00
C LEU A 172 0.11 -7.15 7.85
N SER A 173 1.10 -6.33 8.14
CA SER A 173 1.78 -5.49 7.14
C SER A 173 2.98 -6.23 6.59
N ALA A 174 2.99 -6.53 5.30
CA ALA A 174 4.13 -7.20 4.66
C ALA A 174 5.42 -6.37 4.80
N GLY A 175 5.30 -5.04 4.76
CA GLY A 175 6.44 -4.15 4.96
C GLY A 175 6.98 -4.19 6.39
N ASP A 176 6.12 -4.32 7.40
CA ASP A 176 6.57 -4.42 8.80
C ASP A 176 7.19 -5.80 9.08
N LEU A 177 6.57 -6.89 8.62
CA LEU A 177 7.14 -8.24 8.73
C LEU A 177 8.53 -8.34 8.09
N LEU A 178 8.71 -7.71 6.91
CA LEU A 178 10.02 -7.66 6.26
C LEU A 178 11.03 -6.85 7.08
N ARG A 179 10.65 -5.70 7.63
CA ARG A 179 11.54 -4.89 8.48
C ARG A 179 11.92 -5.63 9.76
N GLU A 180 10.96 -6.29 10.41
CA GLU A 180 11.23 -7.11 11.60
C GLU A 180 12.19 -8.26 11.29
N GLU A 181 11.99 -8.96 10.16
CA GLU A 181 12.88 -10.04 9.74
C GLU A 181 14.29 -9.51 9.37
N GLN A 182 14.39 -8.31 8.79
CA GLN A 182 15.69 -7.71 8.45
C GLN A 182 16.56 -7.43 9.69
N ASP A 183 15.91 -7.06 10.80
CA ASP A 183 16.56 -6.67 12.04
C ASP A 183 16.68 -7.84 13.03
N ARG A 184 16.14 -9.02 12.68
CA ARG A 184 16.19 -10.23 13.50
C ARG A 184 17.59 -10.84 13.52
N GLN A 185 18.17 -10.95 14.71
CA GLN A 185 19.47 -11.59 14.89
C GLN A 185 19.44 -13.04 14.39
N GLY A 186 20.43 -13.40 13.56
CA GLY A 186 20.54 -14.73 12.96
C GLY A 186 19.51 -15.01 11.86
N SER A 187 18.90 -13.98 11.26
CA SER A 187 18.09 -14.16 10.04
C SER A 187 18.98 -14.49 8.84
N ASP A 188 18.61 -15.54 8.11
CA ASP A 188 19.23 -15.89 6.82
C ASP A 188 18.84 -14.90 5.70
N PHE A 189 17.77 -14.11 5.91
CA PHE A 189 17.22 -13.19 4.90
C PHE A 189 17.53 -11.72 5.19
N GLY A 190 18.16 -11.40 6.32
CA GLY A 190 18.21 -10.03 6.81
C GLY A 190 18.86 -9.04 5.84
N ASP A 191 20.05 -9.39 5.33
CA ASP A 191 20.79 -8.57 4.36
C ASP A 191 20.07 -8.47 3.00
N LEU A 192 19.45 -9.56 2.54
CA LEU A 192 18.66 -9.60 1.31
C LEU A 192 17.48 -8.62 1.39
N ILE A 193 16.72 -8.68 2.49
CA ILE A 193 15.55 -7.82 2.69
C ILE A 193 15.99 -6.35 2.74
N LYS A 194 17.07 -6.06 3.47
CA LYS A 194 17.61 -4.71 3.62
C LYS A 194 18.00 -4.07 2.29
N GLU A 195 18.68 -4.82 1.41
CA GLU A 195 19.03 -4.35 0.07
C GLU A 195 17.79 -4.03 -0.77
N TYR A 196 16.81 -4.94 -0.80
CA TYR A 196 15.61 -4.80 -1.62
C TYR A 196 14.73 -3.64 -1.16
N ILE A 197 14.56 -3.46 0.15
CA ILE A 197 13.81 -2.32 0.72
C ILE A 197 14.48 -1.00 0.34
N ARG A 198 15.81 -0.88 0.54
CA ARG A 198 16.58 0.32 0.20
C ARG A 198 16.41 0.71 -1.27
N ASP A 199 16.46 -0.28 -2.15
CA ASP A 199 16.39 -0.07 -3.60
C ASP A 199 14.95 0.10 -4.12
N GLY A 200 13.93 -0.03 -3.28
CA GLY A 200 12.52 0.04 -3.67
C GLY A 200 12.07 -1.14 -4.55
N LYS A 201 12.79 -2.26 -4.47
CA LYS A 201 12.52 -3.51 -5.20
C LYS A 201 11.55 -4.40 -4.42
N ILE A 202 10.93 -5.35 -5.12
CA ILE A 202 10.07 -6.36 -4.50
C ILE A 202 10.93 -7.52 -4.00
N VAL A 203 10.94 -7.73 -2.68
CA VAL A 203 11.58 -8.89 -2.03
C VAL A 203 11.05 -10.19 -2.66
N PRO A 204 11.88 -11.23 -2.85
CA PRO A 204 11.43 -12.52 -3.37
C PRO A 204 10.14 -13.01 -2.69
N MET A 205 9.27 -13.57 -3.53
CA MET A 205 7.92 -13.96 -3.16
C MET A 205 7.91 -14.96 -2.01
N GLU A 206 8.82 -15.93 -2.05
CA GLU A 206 8.91 -17.05 -1.12
C GLU A 206 9.17 -16.56 0.32
N VAL A 207 10.06 -15.57 0.49
CA VAL A 207 10.33 -14.94 1.79
C VAL A 207 9.06 -14.28 2.31
N THR A 208 8.41 -13.46 1.48
CA THR A 208 7.26 -12.65 1.92
C THR A 208 6.06 -13.53 2.28
N ILE A 209 5.77 -14.56 1.48
CA ILE A 209 4.68 -15.49 1.77
C ILE A 209 5.00 -16.31 3.02
N GLN A 210 6.22 -16.80 3.19
CA GLN A 210 6.59 -17.55 4.39
C GLN A 210 6.42 -16.73 5.68
N LEU A 211 6.84 -15.46 5.67
CA LEU A 211 6.64 -14.56 6.82
C LEU A 211 5.15 -14.34 7.11
N LEU A 212 4.33 -14.15 6.08
CA LEU A 212 2.87 -14.02 6.24
C LEU A 212 2.23 -15.29 6.77
N GLU A 213 2.59 -16.46 6.24
CA GLU A 213 2.09 -17.76 6.72
C GLU A 213 2.38 -17.97 8.20
N ASN A 214 3.63 -17.74 8.62
CA ASN A 214 4.05 -17.88 10.01
C ASN A 214 3.26 -16.91 10.93
N ALA A 215 3.09 -15.67 10.50
CA ALA A 215 2.34 -14.66 11.25
C ALA A 215 0.85 -15.01 11.37
N MET A 216 0.23 -15.51 10.29
CA MET A 216 -1.17 -15.98 10.30
C MET A 216 -1.33 -17.18 11.24
N GLN A 217 -0.47 -18.19 11.13
CA GLN A 217 -0.51 -19.37 11.99
C GLN A 217 -0.35 -19.01 13.48
N ALA A 218 0.62 -18.15 13.79
CA ALA A 218 0.85 -17.67 15.15
C ALA A 218 -0.38 -16.92 15.71
N THR A 219 -1.00 -16.07 14.88
CA THR A 219 -2.22 -15.33 15.26
C THR A 219 -3.38 -16.29 15.55
N ILE A 220 -3.63 -17.28 14.68
CA ILE A 220 -4.71 -18.26 14.92
C ILE A 220 -4.44 -19.03 16.21
N LYS A 221 -3.22 -19.52 16.38
CA LYS A 221 -2.83 -20.35 17.53
C LYS A 221 -2.89 -19.60 18.85
N ASN A 222 -2.40 -18.36 18.88
CA ASN A 222 -2.18 -17.62 20.13
C ASN A 222 -3.34 -16.68 20.47
N GLU A 223 -4.04 -16.13 19.46
CA GLU A 223 -5.09 -15.12 19.64
C GLU A 223 -6.48 -15.64 19.27
N GLY A 224 -6.58 -16.80 18.59
CA GLY A 224 -7.86 -17.32 18.11
C GLY A 224 -8.49 -16.49 16.99
N ILE A 225 -7.74 -15.56 16.39
CA ILE A 225 -8.21 -14.69 15.31
C ILE A 225 -7.91 -15.34 13.95
N ASN A 226 -8.95 -15.53 13.14
CA ASN A 226 -8.90 -16.08 11.79
C ASN A 226 -9.24 -15.06 10.68
N LYS A 227 -9.30 -13.77 11.02
CA LYS A 227 -9.60 -12.66 10.09
C LYS A 227 -8.36 -11.80 9.91
N PHE A 228 -7.93 -11.60 8.67
CA PHE A 228 -6.65 -10.95 8.34
C PHE A 228 -6.80 -9.82 7.33
N LEU A 229 -6.23 -8.66 7.67
CA LEU A 229 -5.92 -7.59 6.74
C LEU A 229 -4.46 -7.73 6.35
N ILE A 230 -4.21 -8.12 5.11
CA ILE A 230 -2.85 -8.25 4.59
C ILE A 230 -2.51 -6.96 3.84
N ASP A 231 -1.78 -6.06 4.50
CA ASP A 231 -1.44 -4.72 4.02
C ASP A 231 -0.16 -4.72 3.19
N GLY A 232 -0.25 -4.16 1.99
CA GLY A 232 0.89 -3.96 1.11
C GLY A 232 1.38 -5.25 0.46
N PHE A 233 0.54 -6.27 0.38
CA PHE A 233 0.73 -7.52 -0.35
C PHE A 233 -0.62 -7.98 -0.91
N PRO A 234 -0.67 -8.61 -2.10
CA PRO A 234 0.42 -8.83 -3.06
C PRO A 234 0.82 -7.57 -3.84
N ARG A 235 2.10 -7.45 -4.22
CA ARG A 235 2.64 -6.35 -5.03
C ARG A 235 3.05 -6.75 -6.45
N LYS A 236 2.90 -8.03 -6.77
CA LYS A 236 3.20 -8.64 -8.06
C LYS A 236 2.29 -9.85 -8.29
N MET A 237 2.05 -10.20 -9.55
CA MET A 237 1.09 -11.26 -9.91
C MET A 237 1.49 -12.66 -9.45
N ASP A 238 2.78 -12.99 -9.47
CA ASP A 238 3.29 -14.27 -8.96
C ASP A 238 2.96 -14.44 -7.48
N GLN A 239 3.16 -13.40 -6.66
CA GLN A 239 2.79 -13.37 -5.25
C GLN A 239 1.30 -13.64 -5.03
N ALA A 240 0.44 -13.00 -5.83
CA ALA A 240 -1.00 -13.15 -5.74
C ALA A 240 -1.43 -14.60 -6.03
N VAL A 241 -0.97 -15.15 -7.15
CA VAL A 241 -1.30 -16.52 -7.59
C VAL A 241 -0.77 -17.55 -6.61
N GLN A 242 0.49 -17.40 -6.17
CA GLN A 242 1.11 -18.36 -5.26
C GLN A 242 0.44 -18.33 -3.87
N PHE A 243 0.11 -17.16 -3.34
CA PHE A 243 -0.57 -17.05 -2.05
C PHE A 243 -1.98 -17.68 -2.09
N GLU A 244 -2.77 -17.38 -3.13
CA GLU A 244 -4.11 -17.99 -3.25
C GLU A 244 -4.05 -19.52 -3.40
N LYS A 245 -2.97 -20.04 -4.02
CA LYS A 245 -2.73 -21.49 -4.15
C LYS A 245 -2.26 -22.13 -2.85
N SER A 246 -1.25 -21.58 -2.18
CA SER A 246 -0.56 -22.25 -1.06
C SER A 246 -1.07 -21.88 0.32
N VAL A 247 -1.72 -20.71 0.47
CA VAL A 247 -2.17 -20.18 1.76
C VAL A 247 -3.68 -20.21 1.85
N CYS A 248 -4.36 -19.31 1.15
CA CYS A 248 -5.81 -19.24 1.05
C CYS A 248 -6.20 -18.17 0.02
N LYS A 249 -7.39 -18.29 -0.56
CA LYS A 249 -7.93 -17.31 -1.49
C LYS A 249 -8.35 -16.04 -0.72
N SER A 250 -8.21 -14.87 -1.33
CA SER A 250 -8.74 -13.64 -0.73
C SER A 250 -10.26 -13.55 -0.94
N VAL A 251 -10.98 -13.05 0.07
CA VAL A 251 -12.43 -12.81 -0.05
C VAL A 251 -12.67 -11.61 -0.97
N PHE A 252 -11.91 -10.53 -0.79
CA PHE A 252 -11.80 -9.41 -1.71
C PHE A 252 -10.52 -8.62 -1.43
N THR A 253 -10.23 -7.67 -2.31
CA THR A 253 -9.16 -6.68 -2.18
C THR A 253 -9.77 -5.31 -1.89
N LEU A 254 -9.37 -4.70 -0.77
CA LEU A 254 -9.64 -3.30 -0.47
C LEU A 254 -8.55 -2.44 -1.13
N PHE A 255 -8.94 -1.58 -2.07
CA PHE A 255 -8.00 -0.76 -2.84
C PHE A 255 -8.21 0.73 -2.55
N PHE A 256 -7.17 1.39 -2.05
CA PHE A 256 -7.15 2.82 -1.80
C PHE A 256 -6.64 3.60 -3.03
N GLU A 257 -7.56 4.29 -3.68
CA GLU A 257 -7.29 5.18 -4.81
C GLU A 257 -6.84 6.54 -4.31
N CYS A 258 -5.55 6.84 -4.51
CA CYS A 258 -4.93 8.07 -4.05
C CYS A 258 -4.10 8.67 -5.19
N PRO A 259 -4.32 9.94 -5.57
CA PRO A 259 -3.47 10.62 -6.54
C PRO A 259 -2.01 10.67 -6.07
N GLU A 260 -1.06 10.61 -7.01
CA GLU A 260 0.38 10.60 -6.72
C GLU A 260 0.82 11.81 -5.89
N HIS A 261 0.34 13.01 -6.22
CA HIS A 261 0.72 14.23 -5.50
C HIS A 261 0.31 14.20 -4.01
N VAL A 262 -0.86 13.65 -3.69
CA VAL A 262 -1.33 13.48 -2.30
C VAL A 262 -0.47 12.44 -1.57
N MET A 263 -0.13 11.36 -2.26
CA MET A 263 0.75 10.33 -1.71
C MET A 263 2.15 10.87 -1.43
N GLU A 264 2.71 11.66 -2.35
CA GLU A 264 4.04 12.26 -2.24
C GLU A 264 4.12 13.21 -1.04
N GLU A 265 3.14 14.10 -0.89
CA GLU A 265 3.05 15.01 0.25
C GLU A 265 3.01 14.24 1.59
N ARG A 266 2.20 13.18 1.66
CA ARG A 266 2.11 12.32 2.86
C ARG A 266 3.41 11.60 3.16
N LEU A 267 4.14 11.12 2.16
CA LEU A 267 5.42 10.42 2.33
C LEU A 267 6.52 11.37 2.81
N ILE A 268 6.61 12.57 2.22
CA ILE A 268 7.58 13.60 2.65
C ILE A 268 7.32 13.99 4.11
N ASN A 269 6.07 14.19 4.49
CA ASN A 269 5.72 14.53 5.87
C ASN A 269 6.01 13.38 6.84
N ARG A 270 5.76 12.13 6.44
CA ARG A 270 6.08 10.95 7.25
C ARG A 270 7.59 10.77 7.43
N GLY A 271 8.39 10.99 6.39
CA GLY A 271 9.85 10.90 6.47
C GLY A 271 10.46 11.83 7.53
N LYS A 272 9.84 13.00 7.77
CA LYS A 272 10.24 13.94 8.83
C LYS A 272 10.01 13.42 10.24
N THR A 273 9.06 12.52 10.45
CA THR A 273 8.60 12.09 11.79
C THR A 273 8.91 10.64 12.13
N SER A 274 8.99 9.74 11.14
CA SER A 274 9.01 8.29 11.39
C SER A 274 10.39 7.62 11.31
N GLY A 275 11.44 8.34 10.90
CA GLY A 275 12.79 7.79 10.75
C GLY A 275 12.92 6.69 9.68
N ARG A 276 11.98 6.61 8.72
CA ARG A 276 12.01 5.59 7.65
C ARG A 276 13.05 5.98 6.60
N ALA A 277 14.08 5.16 6.46
CA ALA A 277 15.18 5.42 5.51
C ALA A 277 14.72 5.46 4.03
N ASP A 278 13.61 4.79 3.70
CA ASP A 278 13.02 4.70 2.36
C ASP A 278 12.01 5.80 2.02
N ASP A 279 11.80 6.78 2.91
CA ASP A 279 10.93 7.95 2.69
C ASP A 279 11.76 9.19 2.27
N ASN A 280 12.74 9.01 1.37
CA ASN A 280 13.47 10.09 0.68
C ASN A 280 12.97 10.24 -0.77
N GLU A 281 13.22 11.41 -1.40
CA GLU A 281 12.66 11.75 -2.73
C GLU A 281 12.98 10.69 -3.81
N GLU A 282 14.23 10.21 -3.88
CA GLU A 282 14.64 9.22 -4.86
C GLU A 282 13.90 7.89 -4.65
N SER A 283 13.85 7.41 -3.40
CA SER A 283 13.14 6.18 -3.04
C SER A 283 11.62 6.29 -3.26
N ILE A 284 11.03 7.45 -2.99
CA ILE A 284 9.60 7.72 -3.22
C ILE A 284 9.26 7.54 -4.71
N ARG A 285 10.05 8.15 -5.61
CA ARG A 285 9.85 8.04 -7.07
C ARG A 285 9.98 6.59 -7.55
N LYS A 286 10.97 5.85 -7.05
CA LYS A 286 11.12 4.41 -7.35
C LYS A 286 9.88 3.62 -6.90
N ARG A 287 9.36 3.89 -5.70
CA ARG A 287 8.19 3.19 -5.16
C ARG A 287 6.90 3.49 -5.91
N PHE A 288 6.71 4.71 -6.41
CA PHE A 288 5.58 5.01 -7.31
C PHE A 288 5.67 4.24 -8.62
N ARG A 289 6.85 4.24 -9.25
CA ARG A 289 7.08 3.48 -10.48
C ARG A 289 6.80 2.00 -10.28
N THR A 290 7.39 1.37 -9.26
CA THR A 290 7.15 -0.03 -8.93
C THR A 290 5.67 -0.30 -8.68
N PHE A 291 4.97 0.58 -7.98
CA PHE A 291 3.53 0.42 -7.74
C PHE A 291 2.72 0.41 -9.04
N VAL A 292 2.97 1.34 -9.96
CA VAL A 292 2.26 1.41 -11.25
C VAL A 292 2.63 0.22 -12.15
N GLU A 293 3.92 -0.11 -12.27
CA GLU A 293 4.39 -1.13 -13.20
C GLU A 293 4.11 -2.56 -12.72
N THR A 294 4.13 -2.81 -11.41
CA THR A 294 4.05 -4.19 -10.86
C THR A 294 2.82 -4.45 -10.01
N SER A 295 2.38 -3.48 -9.20
CA SER A 295 1.27 -3.68 -8.24
C SER A 295 -0.10 -3.39 -8.84
N MET A 296 -0.24 -2.37 -9.69
CA MET A 296 -1.51 -2.06 -10.37
C MET A 296 -2.07 -3.22 -11.22
N PRO A 297 -1.26 -3.98 -11.98
CA PRO A 297 -1.74 -5.17 -12.68
C PRO A 297 -2.42 -6.20 -11.77
N VAL A 298 -2.02 -6.26 -10.50
CA VAL A 298 -2.64 -7.15 -9.50
C VAL A 298 -4.02 -6.65 -9.09
N VAL A 299 -4.16 -5.33 -8.91
CA VAL A 299 -5.47 -4.71 -8.65
C VAL A 299 -6.41 -4.96 -9.82
N GLU A 300 -5.95 -4.73 -11.05
CA GLU A 300 -6.73 -4.96 -12.26
C GLU A 300 -7.16 -6.43 -12.43
N TYR A 301 -6.28 -7.36 -12.06
CA TYR A 301 -6.59 -8.79 -12.07
C TYR A 301 -7.77 -9.12 -11.14
N PHE A 302 -7.72 -8.66 -9.88
CA PHE A 302 -8.83 -8.88 -8.95
C PHE A 302 -10.09 -8.08 -9.30
N ASP A 303 -9.95 -6.92 -9.95
CA ASP A 303 -11.07 -6.07 -10.36
C ASP A 303 -11.88 -6.73 -11.48
N LYS A 304 -11.20 -7.37 -12.44
CA LYS A 304 -11.82 -8.19 -13.49
C LYS A 304 -12.67 -9.34 -12.93
N ASP A 305 -12.27 -9.89 -11.77
CA ASP A 305 -13.04 -10.91 -11.05
C ASP A 305 -14.19 -10.34 -10.20
N GLY A 306 -14.40 -9.02 -10.19
CA GLY A 306 -15.36 -8.35 -9.32
C GLY A 306 -15.01 -8.45 -7.83
N ARG A 307 -13.73 -8.67 -7.51
CA ARG A 307 -13.21 -8.87 -6.14
C ARG A 307 -12.50 -7.64 -5.58
N VAL A 308 -12.68 -6.46 -6.15
CA VAL A 308 -12.11 -5.21 -5.61
C VAL A 308 -13.20 -4.34 -5.00
N VAL A 309 -12.87 -3.72 -3.87
CA VAL A 309 -13.63 -2.62 -3.26
C VAL A 309 -12.73 -1.39 -3.34
N LYS A 310 -13.09 -0.43 -4.20
CA LYS A 310 -12.31 0.80 -4.40
C LYS A 310 -12.78 1.88 -3.43
N VAL A 311 -11.83 2.54 -2.77
CA VAL A 311 -12.09 3.64 -1.84
C VAL A 311 -11.19 4.81 -2.21
N GLN A 312 -11.79 5.97 -2.45
CA GLN A 312 -11.01 7.19 -2.63
C GLN A 312 -10.35 7.59 -1.32
N ALA A 313 -9.05 7.87 -1.37
CA ALA A 313 -8.21 8.09 -0.21
C ALA A 313 -7.65 9.51 -0.14
N VAL A 314 -8.44 10.50 -0.57
CA VAL A 314 -8.06 11.92 -0.63
C VAL A 314 -8.53 12.70 0.60
N GLN A 315 -9.69 12.31 1.12
CA GLN A 315 -10.40 12.95 2.23
C GLN A 315 -9.71 12.72 3.59
N THR A 316 -10.31 13.23 4.67
CA THR A 316 -9.83 12.99 6.03
C THR A 316 -9.88 11.49 6.38
N PRO A 317 -9.06 11.00 7.34
CA PRO A 317 -9.07 9.59 7.72
C PRO A 317 -10.45 9.04 8.09
N ASP A 318 -11.29 9.84 8.76
CA ASP A 318 -12.63 9.43 9.18
C ASP A 318 -13.59 9.33 7.98
N GLU A 319 -13.57 10.29 7.06
CA GLU A 319 -14.38 10.24 5.83
C GLU A 319 -14.01 9.05 4.95
N VAL A 320 -12.71 8.81 4.76
CA VAL A 320 -12.22 7.62 4.03
C VAL A 320 -12.70 6.35 4.72
N TYR A 321 -12.73 6.32 6.05
CA TYR A 321 -13.18 5.15 6.80
C TYR A 321 -14.69 4.90 6.66
N GLU A 322 -15.53 5.94 6.56
CA GLU A 322 -16.94 5.79 6.24
C GLU A 322 -17.15 5.02 4.91
N HIS A 323 -16.36 5.34 3.88
CA HIS A 323 -16.39 4.62 2.61
C HIS A 323 -15.93 3.17 2.74
N VAL A 324 -14.92 2.89 3.58
CA VAL A 324 -14.50 1.52 3.91
C VAL A 324 -15.65 0.73 4.53
N LYS A 325 -16.37 1.31 5.50
CA LYS A 325 -17.51 0.65 6.16
C LYS A 325 -18.63 0.31 5.17
N VAL A 326 -18.93 1.21 4.23
CA VAL A 326 -19.90 0.95 3.15
C VAL A 326 -19.47 -0.25 2.31
N GLY A 327 -18.21 -0.28 1.86
CA GLY A 327 -17.67 -1.39 1.07
C GLY A 327 -17.67 -2.72 1.82
N PHE A 328 -17.34 -2.71 3.11
CA PHE A 328 -17.39 -3.90 3.98
C PHE A 328 -18.80 -4.44 4.14
N THR A 329 -19.78 -3.55 4.35
CA THR A 329 -21.19 -3.92 4.46
C THR A 329 -21.69 -4.56 3.18
N GLN A 330 -21.34 -4.02 2.01
CA GLN A 330 -21.70 -4.60 0.70
C GLN A 330 -21.09 -6.00 0.47
N ARG A 331 -19.95 -6.29 1.08
CA ARG A 331 -19.29 -7.61 1.06
C ARG A 331 -19.74 -8.54 2.19
N GLY A 332 -20.73 -8.15 2.98
CA GLY A 332 -21.27 -8.95 4.08
C GLY A 332 -20.39 -9.00 5.33
N ILE A 333 -19.36 -8.13 5.43
CA ILE A 333 -18.52 -7.99 6.62
C ILE A 333 -19.23 -7.04 7.60
N LYS A 334 -19.47 -7.52 8.82
CA LYS A 334 -20.26 -6.81 9.84
C LYS A 334 -19.36 -6.28 10.96
N LEU A 335 -19.72 -5.11 11.49
CA LEU A 335 -19.18 -4.55 12.72
C LEU A 335 -19.40 -5.52 13.89
N VAL A 336 -18.48 -5.52 14.86
CA VAL A 336 -18.50 -6.46 16.00
C VAL A 336 -18.72 -5.74 17.33
#